data_AF-A0A936XJB9-F1
#
_entry.id   AF-A0A936XJB9-F1
#
_cell.length_a   1.000
_cell.length_b   1.000
_cell.length_c   1.000
_cell.angle_alpha   90.00
_cell.angle_beta   90.00
_cell.angle_gamma   90.00
#
_symmetry.space_group_name_H-M   'P 1'
#
loop_
_entity.id
_entity.type
_entity.pdbx_description
1 polymer ?
#
loop_
_entity_poly.entity_id
_entity_poly.type
_entity_poly.pdbx_seq_one_letter_code
_entity_poly.pdbx_strand_id
1 'polypeptide(L)'
;MKTFLKALGNLVKKPVTVKYPFEQTYIPDDYRGLIEFDESLCIWCRRCEMVCPPGAIVFSQDMEGKHTYHYNRAVCIYCTECVRTCPKEGAIYQTAQPASCALKAENINNGWNALFEEALKSRAAYAAEKKRLAAEKAQAAKKDSALTIKQQGKCTNSP
;
A
#
# COMPACT_ATOMS: atom_id res chain seq x y z
N MET A 1 55.98 10.25 12.49
CA MET A 1 56.10 11.61 11.91
C MET A 1 55.17 11.88 10.72
N LYS A 2 55.04 11.00 9.72
CA LYS A 2 54.16 11.22 8.53
C LYS A 2 52.69 11.55 8.85
N THR A 3 52.12 10.94 9.89
CA THR A 3 50.75 11.22 10.39
C THR A 3 50.61 12.62 10.96
N PHE A 4 51.64 13.11 11.67
CA PHE A 4 51.65 14.45 12.26
C PHE A 4 51.69 15.54 11.17
N LEU A 5 52.52 15.33 10.14
CA LEU A 5 52.57 16.24 8.98
C LEU A 5 51.26 16.27 8.18
N LYS A 6 50.58 15.11 8.02
CA LYS A 6 49.25 15.05 7.40
C LYS A 6 48.19 15.78 8.22
N ALA A 7 48.23 15.66 9.55
CA ALA A 7 47.32 16.38 10.43
C ALA A 7 47.51 17.89 10.29
N LEU A 8 48.76 18.37 10.30
CA LEU A 8 49.08 19.79 10.12
C LEU A 8 48.58 20.32 8.77
N GLY A 9 48.73 19.53 7.70
CA GLY A 9 48.23 19.87 6.36
C GLY A 9 46.70 19.94 6.25
N ASN A 10 45.94 19.33 7.17
CA ASN A 10 44.49 19.41 7.18
C ASN A 10 43.95 20.70 7.84
N LEU A 11 44.74 21.40 8.67
CA LEU A 11 44.29 22.69 9.27
C LEU A 11 44.08 23.79 8.23
N VAL A 12 44.80 23.75 7.11
CA VAL A 12 44.74 24.77 6.05
C VAL A 12 43.66 24.44 5.00
N LYS A 13 43.16 23.20 4.97
CA LYS A 13 42.13 22.79 4.02
C LYS A 13 40.75 23.23 4.51
N LYS A 14 39.85 23.53 3.56
CA LYS A 14 38.44 23.79 3.88
C LYS A 14 37.82 22.54 4.53
N PRO A 15 36.89 22.71 5.49
CA PRO A 15 36.19 21.61 6.09
C PRO A 15 35.28 20.93 5.06
N VAL A 16 35.13 19.60 5.18
CA VAL A 16 34.24 18.78 4.32
C VAL A 16 32.76 18.97 4.70
N THR A 17 32.49 19.58 5.86
CA THR A 17 31.14 19.78 6.40
C THR A 17 30.34 20.80 5.59
N VAL A 18 29.07 20.50 5.33
CA VAL A 18 28.08 21.47 4.83
C VAL A 18 27.38 22.17 5.98
N LYS A 19 26.88 23.40 5.76
CA LYS A 19 26.13 24.15 6.79
C LYS A 19 24.66 23.73 6.84
N TYR A 20 24.37 22.52 7.31
CA TYR A 20 22.99 22.08 7.54
C TYR A 20 22.34 22.92 8.67
N PRO A 21 21.07 23.34 8.58
CA PRO A 21 20.09 23.11 7.51
C PRO A 21 20.06 24.17 6.39
N PHE A 22 20.96 25.16 6.40
CA PHE A 22 20.96 26.28 5.45
C PHE A 22 21.44 25.87 4.04
N GLU A 23 22.33 24.89 3.98
CA GLU A 23 22.82 24.28 2.74
C GLU A 23 22.38 22.81 2.69
N GLN A 24 21.78 22.40 1.56
CA GLN A 24 21.39 21.01 1.34
C GLN A 24 22.59 20.15 0.95
N THR A 25 22.63 18.93 1.46
CA THR A 25 23.57 17.90 1.00
C THR A 25 23.21 17.42 -0.40
N TYR A 26 24.19 16.90 -1.15
CA TYR A 26 23.93 16.22 -2.42
C TYR A 26 23.04 14.98 -2.19
N ILE A 27 21.91 14.94 -2.89
CA ILE A 27 20.99 13.79 -2.93
C ILE A 27 21.06 13.21 -4.36
N PRO A 28 21.40 11.92 -4.53
CA PRO A 28 21.48 11.31 -5.86
C PRO A 28 20.09 11.11 -6.47
N ASP A 29 20.02 10.98 -7.79
CA ASP A 29 18.76 10.82 -8.53
C ASP A 29 18.01 9.51 -8.19
N ASP A 30 18.75 8.46 -7.81
CA ASP A 30 18.23 7.16 -7.39
C ASP A 30 17.99 7.05 -5.88
N TYR A 31 17.96 8.20 -5.19
CA TYR A 31 17.76 8.24 -3.75
C TYR A 31 16.44 7.58 -3.35
N ARG A 32 16.52 6.67 -2.38
CA ARG A 32 15.38 5.93 -1.87
C ARG A 32 14.65 6.72 -0.79
N GLY A 33 13.94 7.75 -1.20
CA GLY A 33 13.18 8.62 -0.32
C GLY A 33 11.75 8.14 -0.05
N LEU A 34 10.85 9.10 0.17
CA LEU A 34 9.46 8.84 0.50
C LEU A 34 8.72 8.08 -0.60
N ILE A 35 7.84 7.16 -0.18
CA ILE A 35 6.92 6.46 -1.07
C ILE A 35 5.66 7.31 -1.20
N GLU A 36 5.27 7.57 -2.44
CA GLU A 36 4.02 8.24 -2.80
C GLU A 36 3.16 7.30 -3.65
N PHE A 37 1.84 7.52 -3.59
CA PHE A 37 0.83 6.64 -4.17
C PHE A 37 -0.18 7.46 -4.98
N ASP A 38 -0.45 7.04 -6.21
CA ASP A 38 -1.47 7.61 -7.08
C ASP A 38 -2.67 6.67 -7.15
N GLU A 39 -3.74 7.05 -6.45
CA GLU A 39 -4.98 6.28 -6.40
C GLU A 39 -5.67 6.17 -7.77
N SER A 40 -5.51 7.18 -8.64
CA SER A 40 -6.16 7.21 -9.95
C SER A 40 -5.59 6.17 -10.92
N LEU A 41 -4.34 5.77 -10.72
CA LEU A 41 -3.67 4.75 -11.52
C LEU A 41 -3.84 3.35 -10.93
N CYS A 42 -4.00 3.24 -9.61
CA CYS A 42 -4.02 1.97 -8.90
C CYS A 42 -5.16 1.05 -9.36
N ILE A 43 -4.82 -0.21 -9.65
CA ILE A 43 -5.78 -1.27 -10.00
C ILE A 43 -6.15 -2.18 -8.82
N TRP A 44 -5.74 -1.82 -7.60
CA TRP A 44 -6.06 -2.53 -6.36
C TRP A 44 -5.65 -4.02 -6.34
N CYS A 45 -4.57 -4.38 -7.04
CA CYS A 45 -4.07 -5.76 -7.12
C CYS A 45 -3.35 -6.26 -5.85
N ARG A 46 -3.03 -5.35 -4.91
CA ARG A 46 -2.40 -5.63 -3.60
C ARG A 46 -1.02 -6.28 -3.65
N ARG A 47 -0.33 -6.26 -4.79
CA ARG A 47 1.01 -6.86 -4.90
C ARG A 47 2.04 -6.14 -4.03
N CYS A 48 1.97 -4.81 -3.96
CA CYS A 48 2.82 -3.99 -3.08
C CYS A 48 2.62 -4.29 -1.59
N GLU A 49 1.41 -4.66 -1.16
CA GLU A 49 1.14 -5.13 0.21
C GLU A 49 1.81 -6.49 0.46
N MET A 50 1.65 -7.45 -0.46
CA MET A 50 2.17 -8.81 -0.30
C MET A 50 3.71 -8.88 -0.25
N VAL A 51 4.40 -8.02 -0.98
CA VAL A 51 5.87 -8.04 -1.02
C VAL A 51 6.51 -7.21 0.10
N CYS A 52 5.74 -6.40 0.84
CA CYS A 52 6.29 -5.47 1.82
C CYS A 52 6.83 -6.22 3.04
N PRO A 53 8.16 -6.32 3.25
CA PRO A 53 8.71 -7.13 4.33
C PRO A 53 8.26 -6.68 5.74
N PRO A 54 8.19 -5.37 6.06
CA PRO A 54 7.75 -4.92 7.38
C PRO A 54 6.23 -4.76 7.48
N GLY A 55 5.45 -5.01 6.42
CA GLY A 55 4.00 -4.76 6.43
C GLY A 55 3.63 -3.28 6.59
N ALA A 56 4.39 -2.37 5.97
CA ALA A 56 4.17 -0.92 6.02
C ALA A 56 3.02 -0.44 5.12
N ILE A 57 2.47 -1.31 4.27
CA ILE A 57 1.36 -1.03 3.36
C ILE A 57 0.24 -2.00 3.68
N VAL A 58 -0.99 -1.51 3.82
CA VAL A 58 -2.18 -2.35 3.93
C VAL A 58 -3.35 -1.68 3.21
N PHE A 59 -4.17 -2.49 2.53
CA PHE A 59 -5.38 -2.01 1.87
C PHE A 59 -6.62 -2.37 2.70
N SER A 60 -7.53 -1.45 2.95
CA SER A 60 -8.87 -1.77 3.48
C SER A 60 -9.89 -1.81 2.35
N GLN A 61 -11.03 -2.46 2.61
CA GLN A 61 -12.17 -2.43 1.70
C GLN A 61 -13.45 -2.29 2.52
N ASP A 62 -14.26 -1.28 2.20
CA ASP A 62 -15.56 -1.09 2.84
C ASP A 62 -16.64 -1.99 2.24
N MET A 63 -17.84 -1.93 2.81
CA MET A 63 -18.98 -2.75 2.36
C MET A 63 -19.56 -2.28 1.02
N GLU A 64 -19.27 -1.05 0.59
CA GLU A 64 -19.60 -0.53 -0.75
C GLU A 64 -18.59 -1.02 -1.81
N GLY A 65 -17.49 -1.63 -1.36
CA GLY A 65 -16.42 -2.16 -2.20
C GLY A 65 -15.32 -1.13 -2.49
N LYS A 66 -15.39 0.07 -1.92
CA LYS A 66 -14.35 1.09 -2.06
C LYS A 66 -13.09 0.65 -1.31
N HIS A 67 -11.95 0.87 -1.95
CA HIS A 67 -10.65 0.55 -1.40
C HIS A 67 -10.00 1.79 -0.78
N THR A 68 -9.21 1.60 0.28
CA THR A 68 -8.37 2.65 0.85
C THR A 68 -6.95 2.15 0.99
N TYR A 69 -5.98 2.96 0.57
CA TYR A 69 -4.55 2.70 0.75
C TYR A 69 -4.07 3.27 2.08
N HIS A 70 -3.46 2.43 2.91
CA HIS A 70 -2.82 2.85 4.15
C HIS A 70 -1.33 2.57 4.08
N TYR A 71 -0.53 3.58 4.43
CA TYR A 71 0.92 3.51 4.40
C TYR A 71 1.52 4.13 5.65
N ASN A 72 2.40 3.39 6.30
CA ASN A 72 3.12 3.85 7.48
C ASN A 72 4.60 4.09 7.19
N ARG A 73 4.97 5.37 7.17
CA ARG A 73 6.35 5.84 6.96
C ARG A 73 7.31 5.36 8.05
N ALA A 74 6.85 5.22 9.29
CA ALA A 74 7.67 4.79 10.42
C ALA A 74 7.97 3.27 10.41
N VAL A 75 7.14 2.48 9.73
CA VAL A 75 7.34 1.02 9.56
C VAL A 75 8.10 0.71 8.27
N CYS A 76 8.01 1.60 7.29
CA CYS A 76 8.67 1.44 6.00
C CYS A 76 10.20 1.44 6.13
N ILE A 77 10.84 0.44 5.52
CA ILE A 77 12.32 0.35 5.43
C ILE A 77 12.86 0.92 4.11
N TYR A 78 12.02 1.57 3.31
CA TYR A 78 12.37 2.25 2.05
C TYR A 78 13.12 1.37 1.03
N CYS A 79 12.82 0.07 1.00
CA CYS A 79 13.52 -0.92 0.16
C CYS A 79 13.14 -0.89 -1.34
N THR A 80 12.10 -0.14 -1.72
CA THR A 80 11.61 -0.01 -3.12
C THR A 80 10.90 -1.25 -3.71
N GLU A 81 10.74 -2.33 -2.95
CA GLU A 81 10.16 -3.57 -3.49
C GLU A 81 8.69 -3.40 -3.93
N CYS A 82 7.94 -2.55 -3.22
CA CYS A 82 6.57 -2.21 -3.59
C CYS A 82 6.45 -1.51 -4.95
N VAL A 83 7.44 -0.67 -5.30
CA VAL A 83 7.53 0.02 -6.60
C VAL A 83 7.91 -0.98 -7.69
N ARG A 84 8.93 -1.82 -7.44
CA ARG A 84 9.42 -2.81 -8.41
C ARG A 84 8.37 -3.85 -8.80
N THR A 85 7.53 -4.26 -7.86
CA THR A 85 6.53 -5.31 -8.10
C THR A 85 5.24 -4.79 -8.73
N CYS A 86 4.99 -3.47 -8.67
CA CYS A 86 3.71 -2.91 -9.09
C CYS A 86 3.52 -3.11 -10.60
N PRO A 87 2.44 -3.79 -11.04
CA PRO A 87 2.20 -4.00 -12.47
C PRO A 87 1.75 -2.71 -13.19
N LYS A 88 1.30 -1.70 -12.44
CA LYS A 88 0.92 -0.40 -12.96
C LYS A 88 2.01 0.61 -12.62
N GLU A 89 2.79 0.97 -13.64
CA GLU A 89 3.80 2.01 -13.53
C GLU A 89 3.17 3.34 -13.08
N GLY A 90 3.85 4.05 -12.18
CA GLY A 90 3.40 5.33 -11.63
C GLY A 90 2.35 5.25 -10.52
N ALA A 91 1.66 4.11 -10.32
CA ALA A 91 0.66 3.98 -9.25
C ALA A 91 1.29 4.04 -7.84
N ILE A 92 2.53 3.61 -7.71
CA ILE A 92 3.34 3.74 -6.51
C ILE A 92 4.78 4.01 -6.94
N TYR A 93 5.40 5.04 -6.37
CA TYR A 93 6.74 5.48 -6.78
C TYR A 93 7.52 6.01 -5.58
N GLN A 94 8.84 6.05 -5.74
CA GLN A 94 9.75 6.56 -4.72
C GLN A 94 10.28 7.92 -5.15
N THR A 95 10.23 8.87 -4.22
CA THR A 95 10.69 10.24 -4.42
C THR A 95 12.15 10.38 -3.98
N ALA A 96 12.80 11.45 -4.45
CA ALA A 96 14.12 11.86 -3.93
C ALA A 96 14.03 12.61 -2.59
N GLN A 97 12.83 12.72 -1.98
CA GLN A 97 12.65 13.46 -0.73
C GLN A 97 13.06 12.60 0.47
N PRO A 98 13.99 13.05 1.34
CA PRO A 98 14.35 12.33 2.55
C PRO A 98 13.18 12.28 3.53
N ALA A 99 13.06 11.16 4.25
CA ALA A 99 12.07 11.03 5.29
C ALA A 99 12.31 12.09 6.38
N SER A 100 11.27 12.83 6.74
CA SER A 100 11.34 13.79 7.83
C SER A 100 11.53 13.07 9.16
N CYS A 101 12.25 13.70 10.10
CA CYS A 101 12.40 13.18 11.46
C CYS A 101 11.03 12.90 12.11
N ALA A 102 10.95 11.84 12.92
CA ALA A 102 9.74 11.41 13.62
C ALA A 102 9.33 12.34 14.79
N LEU A 103 9.30 13.65 14.54
CA LEU A 103 8.95 14.68 15.52
C LEU A 103 7.46 15.07 15.43
N LYS A 104 6.79 14.74 14.33
CA LYS A 104 5.37 15.00 14.12
C LYS A 104 4.56 13.74 14.38
N ALA A 105 3.33 13.92 14.86
CA ALA A 105 2.39 12.82 15.10
C ALA A 105 2.17 11.95 13.85
N GLU A 106 2.18 12.56 12.65
CA GLU A 106 2.07 11.86 11.37
C GLU A 106 3.23 10.87 11.09
N ASN A 107 4.36 11.00 11.81
CA ASN A 107 5.57 10.19 11.62
C ASN A 107 5.86 9.25 12.80
N ILE A 108 4.93 9.14 13.75
CA ILE A 108 5.02 8.23 14.89
C ILE A 108 4.15 7.01 14.59
N ASN A 109 4.61 5.82 14.94
CA ASN A 109 3.79 4.61 14.86
C ASN A 109 2.77 4.59 16.02
N ASN A 110 1.75 5.44 15.98
CA ASN A 110 0.69 5.50 16.98
C ASN A 110 -0.60 4.85 16.43
N GLY A 111 -0.66 3.52 16.53
CA GLY A 111 -1.89 2.76 16.24
C GLY A 111 -1.89 1.98 14.93
N TRP A 112 -0.74 1.84 14.27
CA TRP A 112 -0.64 1.05 13.03
C TRP A 112 -1.15 -0.38 13.18
N ASN A 113 -0.83 -1.05 14.29
CA ASN A 113 -1.23 -2.43 14.49
C ASN A 113 -2.77 -2.57 14.53
N ALA A 114 -3.46 -1.63 15.18
CA ALA A 114 -4.92 -1.61 15.22
C ALA A 114 -5.51 -1.37 13.82
N LEU A 115 -5.02 -0.34 13.12
CA LEU A 115 -5.43 -0.06 11.74
C LEU A 115 -5.18 -1.24 10.81
N PHE A 116 -4.03 -1.90 10.95
CA PHE A 116 -3.65 -3.07 10.15
C PHE A 116 -4.65 -4.21 10.37
N GLU A 117 -4.95 -4.54 11.62
CA GLU A 117 -5.95 -5.55 11.96
C GLU A 117 -7.35 -5.19 11.45
N GLU A 118 -7.77 -3.94 11.60
CA GLU A 118 -9.04 -3.43 11.09
C GLU A 118 -9.13 -3.55 9.57
N ALA A 119 -8.07 -3.21 8.85
CA ALA A 119 -7.98 -3.38 7.41
C ALA A 119 -8.11 -4.85 7.00
N LEU A 120 -7.47 -5.79 7.72
CA LEU A 120 -7.65 -7.23 7.48
C LEU A 120 -9.10 -7.67 7.69
N LYS A 121 -9.72 -7.25 8.80
CA LYS A 121 -11.11 -7.57 9.15
C LYS A 121 -12.10 -7.03 8.11
N SER A 122 -11.90 -5.79 7.66
CA SER A 122 -12.76 -5.14 6.64
C SER A 122 -12.84 -5.96 5.34
N ARG A 123 -11.68 -6.43 4.86
CA ARG A 123 -11.61 -7.27 3.66
C ARG A 123 -12.23 -8.64 3.86
N ALA A 124 -12.01 -9.26 5.01
CA ALA A 124 -12.62 -10.54 5.35
C ALA A 124 -14.15 -10.43 5.38
N ALA A 125 -14.68 -9.34 5.96
CA ALA A 125 -16.10 -9.05 5.99
C ALA A 125 -16.68 -8.85 4.57
N TYR A 126 -16.04 -8.04 3.73
CA TYR A 126 -16.48 -7.84 2.35
C TYR A 126 -16.48 -9.16 1.55
N ALA A 127 -15.42 -9.97 1.68
CA ALA A 127 -15.33 -11.27 1.00
C ALA A 127 -16.43 -12.24 1.45
N ALA A 128 -16.76 -12.26 2.76
CA ALA A 128 -17.84 -13.06 3.31
C ALA A 128 -19.21 -12.62 2.78
N GLU A 129 -19.46 -11.31 2.75
CA GLU A 129 -20.71 -10.75 2.25
C GLU A 129 -20.91 -11.02 0.76
N LYS A 130 -19.87 -10.80 -0.06
CA LYS A 130 -19.89 -11.13 -1.48
C LYS A 130 -20.22 -12.60 -1.73
N LYS A 131 -19.67 -13.50 -0.89
CA LYS A 131 -19.97 -14.94 -0.95
C LYS A 131 -21.42 -15.24 -0.55
N ARG A 132 -21.96 -14.57 0.48
CA ARG A 132 -23.37 -14.70 0.90
C ARG A 132 -24.32 -14.29 -0.22
N LEU A 133 -24.11 -13.09 -0.79
CA LEU A 133 -24.91 -12.57 -1.90
C LEU A 133 -24.85 -13.47 -3.14
N ALA A 134 -23.67 -14.04 -3.45
CA ALA A 134 -23.54 -15.00 -4.55
C ALA A 134 -24.32 -16.30 -4.28
N ALA A 135 -24.30 -16.80 -3.04
CA ALA A 135 -25.06 -17.99 -2.65
C ALA A 135 -26.58 -17.74 -2.70
N GLU A 136 -27.05 -16.58 -2.23
CA GLU A 136 -28.45 -16.17 -2.31
C GLU A 136 -28.92 -16.07 -3.77
N LYS A 137 -28.14 -15.43 -4.64
CA LYS A 137 -28.42 -15.36 -6.09
C LYS A 137 -28.46 -16.74 -6.75
N ALA A 138 -27.54 -17.64 -6.38
CA ALA A 138 -27.53 -19.01 -6.89
C ALA A 138 -28.75 -19.82 -6.42
N GLN A 139 -29.22 -19.60 -5.18
CA GLN A 139 -30.44 -20.21 -4.67
C GLN A 139 -31.70 -19.65 -5.35
N ALA A 140 -31.74 -18.34 -5.59
CA ALA A 140 -32.83 -17.70 -6.35
C ALA A 140 -32.91 -18.26 -7.77
N ALA A 141 -31.79 -18.31 -8.50
CA ALA A 141 -31.75 -18.86 -9.87
C ALA A 141 -32.20 -20.33 -9.94
N LYS A 142 -31.88 -21.15 -8.93
CA LYS A 142 -32.38 -22.54 -8.83
C LYS A 142 -33.88 -22.59 -8.58
N LYS A 143 -34.41 -21.71 -7.73
CA LYS A 143 -35.86 -21.61 -7.46
C LYS A 143 -36.60 -21.12 -8.70
N ASP A 144 -36.08 -20.13 -9.41
CA ASP A 144 -36.65 -19.59 -10.64
C ASP A 144 -36.66 -20.65 -11.75
N SER A 145 -35.55 -21.37 -11.94
CA SER A 145 -35.47 -22.49 -12.89
C SER A 145 -36.47 -23.61 -12.54
N ALA A 146 -36.63 -23.94 -11.25
CA ALA A 146 -37.63 -24.92 -10.80
C ALA A 146 -39.07 -24.43 -10.99
N LEU A 147 -39.31 -23.11 -10.91
CA LEU A 147 -40.61 -22.50 -11.17
C LEU A 147 -40.94 -22.51 -12.68
N THR A 148 -39.96 -22.20 -13.54
CA THR A 148 -40.10 -22.24 -15.00
C THR A 148 -40.37 -23.66 -15.52
N ILE A 149 -39.68 -24.66 -14.99
CA ILE A 149 -39.92 -26.08 -15.35
C ILE A 149 -41.33 -26.52 -14.93
N LYS A 150 -41.82 -26.10 -13.76
CA LYS A 150 -43.20 -26.41 -13.32
C LYS A 150 -44.28 -25.69 -14.13
N GLN A 151 -44.00 -24.51 -14.68
CA GLN A 151 -44.94 -23.76 -15.52
C GLN A 151 -45.01 -24.35 -16.94
N GLN A 152 -43.89 -24.79 -17.52
CA GLN A 152 -43.86 -25.46 -18.83
C GLN A 152 -44.55 -26.83 -18.82
N GLY A 153 -44.50 -27.56 -17.69
CA GLY A 153 -45.22 -28.82 -17.51
C GLY A 153 -46.75 -28.69 -17.32
N LYS A 154 -47.30 -27.48 -17.18
CA LYS A 154 -48.75 -27.23 -17.06
C LYS A 154 -49.43 -26.94 -18.40
N CYS A 155 -48.69 -26.64 -19.47
CA CYS A 155 -49.27 -26.26 -20.77
C CYS A 155 -49.47 -27.42 -21.76
N THR A 156 -49.13 -28.67 -21.40
CA THR A 156 -49.28 -29.85 -22.29
C THR A 156 -50.52 -30.72 -22.02
N ASN A 157 -51.34 -30.35 -21.03
CA ASN A 157 -52.63 -31.01 -20.78
C ASN A 157 -53.78 -30.01 -20.97
N SER A 158 -54.10 -29.72 -22.24
CA SER A 158 -55.40 -29.16 -22.62
C SER A 158 -56.03 -30.16 -23.60
N PRO A 159 -57.32 -30.53 -23.43
CA PRO A 159 -58.00 -31.56 -24.21
C PRO A 159 -58.20 -31.20 -25.69
#